data_AF-A0A967CJP1-F1
#
_entry.id   AF-A0A967CJP1-F1
#
_cell.length_a   1.000
_cell.length_b   1.000
_cell.length_c   1.000
_cell.angle_alpha   90.00
_cell.angle_beta   90.00
_cell.angle_gamma   90.00
#
_symmetry.space_group_name_H-M   'P 1'
#
loop_
_entity.id
_entity.type
_entity.pdbx_description
1 polymer ?
#
loop_
_entity_poly.entity_id
_entity_poly.type
_entity_poly.pdbx_seq_one_letter_code
_entity_poly.pdbx_strand_id
1 'polypeptide(L)'
;MATHPLDLSDRVIDSGVVDEPVNRVNADVWELDNGLAYVESFSHSVVMRGGDGLACFDASSAGSGKQVVDALRTWSTAPVSHLVYTHGHADHVGGSGAFIADAAARGARRPHVVGHAKVLARMQRYEDTSDWNVLINRRQFGGIRSEMSAPMNSMHDRARFLPTDTAKPDETFDDRLDVRIGDQVVQLHHARGETDDHLWAWVPEKKWMFTGDFVIWNFPNAGNPQKVQRYALEWAHALRAMIAQGPELLVPAHGLPIRGKKRIASVLGDIAGALEALVQQVLEMMNAGETLDSI
;
A
#
# COMPACT_ATOMS: atom_id res chain seq x y z
N MET A 1 2.01 12.36 -24.02
CA MET A 1 2.56 11.32 -23.13
C MET A 1 2.19 11.71 -21.71
N ALA A 2 1.84 10.75 -20.85
CA ALA A 2 1.57 11.04 -19.45
C ALA A 2 2.83 11.60 -18.76
N THR A 3 2.65 12.54 -17.83
CA THR A 3 3.76 13.12 -17.07
C THR A 3 4.40 12.04 -16.20
N HIS A 4 5.74 11.94 -16.22
CA HIS A 4 6.44 11.00 -15.35
C HIS A 4 6.06 11.24 -13.87
N PRO A 5 5.74 10.21 -13.09
CA PRO A 5 5.15 10.40 -11.76
C PRO A 5 6.05 11.13 -10.76
N LEU A 6 7.38 10.97 -10.85
CA LEU A 6 8.33 11.77 -10.08
C LEU A 6 8.31 13.26 -10.45
N ASP A 7 8.13 13.58 -11.74
CA ASP A 7 8.09 14.97 -12.19
C ASP A 7 6.75 15.63 -11.80
N LEU A 8 5.66 14.86 -11.85
CA LEU A 8 4.37 15.32 -11.31
C LEU A 8 4.47 15.56 -9.80
N SER A 9 5.06 14.63 -9.05
CA SER A 9 5.25 14.74 -7.60
C SER A 9 6.04 15.98 -7.21
N ASP A 10 7.17 16.21 -7.87
CA ASP A 10 7.99 17.42 -7.67
C ASP A 10 7.17 18.69 -7.93
N ARG A 11 6.44 18.74 -9.04
CA ARG A 11 5.60 19.89 -9.39
C ARG A 11 4.51 20.14 -8.35
N VAL A 12 3.78 19.10 -7.93
CA VAL A 12 2.68 19.26 -6.97
C VAL A 12 3.22 19.73 -5.61
N ILE A 13 4.32 19.15 -5.13
CA ILE A 13 4.90 19.53 -3.83
C ILE A 13 5.48 20.95 -3.86
N ASP A 14 6.16 21.32 -4.95
CA ASP A 14 6.83 22.62 -5.04
C ASP A 14 5.83 23.77 -5.31
N SER A 15 4.73 23.51 -6.02
CA SER A 15 3.73 24.53 -6.38
C SER A 15 2.49 24.55 -5.47
N GLY A 16 2.18 23.44 -4.79
CA GLY A 16 0.92 23.25 -4.06
C GLY A 16 -0.30 23.07 -4.97
N VAL A 17 -0.13 22.95 -6.29
CA VAL A 17 -1.23 22.83 -7.26
C VAL A 17 -1.40 21.39 -7.68
N VAL A 18 -2.62 20.86 -7.51
CA VAL A 18 -3.03 19.53 -7.99
C VAL A 18 -3.91 19.71 -9.23
N ASP A 19 -3.30 19.63 -10.41
CA ASP A 19 -3.95 19.76 -11.72
C ASP A 19 -4.05 18.43 -12.50
N GLU A 20 -3.36 17.40 -12.02
CA GLU A 20 -3.45 16.01 -12.49
C GLU A 20 -3.78 15.09 -11.30
N PRO A 21 -4.42 13.91 -11.55
CA PRO A 21 -4.63 12.92 -10.49
C PRO A 21 -3.30 12.47 -9.87
N VAL A 22 -3.19 12.61 -8.56
CA VAL A 22 -2.02 12.14 -7.78
C VAL A 22 -2.03 10.62 -7.59
N ASN A 23 -3.20 9.98 -7.59
CA ASN A 23 -3.32 8.52 -7.65
C ASN A 23 -3.87 8.12 -9.02
N ARG A 24 -3.02 7.57 -9.88
CA ARG A 24 -3.41 7.17 -11.25
C ARG A 24 -3.76 5.69 -11.31
N VAL A 25 -4.84 5.37 -12.01
CA VAL A 25 -5.38 4.01 -12.14
C VAL A 25 -5.50 3.68 -13.63
N ASN A 26 -4.36 3.47 -14.27
CA ASN A 26 -4.23 3.32 -15.73
C ASN A 26 -3.40 2.08 -16.13
N ALA A 27 -2.84 1.32 -15.18
CA ALA A 27 -1.96 0.18 -15.43
C ALA A 27 -0.67 0.53 -16.20
N ASP A 28 -0.23 1.79 -16.15
CA ASP A 28 1.07 2.17 -16.69
C ASP A 28 2.20 1.68 -15.78
N VAL A 29 3.33 1.29 -16.38
CA VAL A 29 4.56 0.94 -15.66
C VAL A 29 5.60 2.03 -15.83
N TRP A 30 6.19 2.47 -14.72
CA TRP A 30 7.21 3.51 -14.72
C TRP A 30 8.45 3.02 -13.98
N GLU A 31 9.61 3.14 -14.63
CA GLU A 31 10.89 2.94 -13.98
C GLU A 31 11.28 4.22 -13.21
N LEU A 32 11.44 4.09 -11.90
CA LEU A 32 11.71 5.20 -10.97
C LEU A 32 13.21 5.38 -10.72
N ASP A 33 13.95 4.27 -10.77
CA ASP A 33 15.40 4.20 -10.65
C ASP A 33 15.86 2.87 -11.29
N ASN A 34 17.16 2.68 -11.50
CA ASN A 34 17.70 1.46 -12.13
C ASN A 34 17.30 0.21 -11.33
N GLY A 35 16.43 -0.62 -11.94
CA GLY A 35 15.93 -1.84 -11.32
C GLY A 35 14.79 -1.63 -10.33
N LEU A 36 14.21 -0.43 -10.26
CA LEU A 36 13.01 -0.12 -9.49
C LEU A 36 11.94 0.47 -10.40
N ALA A 37 10.81 -0.20 -10.48
CA ALA A 37 9.62 0.29 -11.16
C ALA A 37 8.41 0.24 -10.22
N TYR A 38 7.31 0.84 -10.64
CA TYR A 38 6.00 0.56 -10.06
C TYR A 38 4.93 0.56 -11.15
N VAL A 39 3.85 -0.15 -10.88
CA VAL A 39 2.68 -0.22 -11.75
C VAL A 39 1.56 0.59 -11.14
N GLU A 40 1.06 1.58 -11.89
CA GLU A 40 -0.04 2.46 -11.49
C GLU A 40 -1.37 1.66 -11.49
N SER A 41 -2.07 1.68 -10.37
CA SER A 41 -3.34 1.00 -10.12
C SER A 41 -4.01 1.61 -8.89
N PHE A 42 -5.17 1.13 -8.44
CA PHE A 42 -5.82 1.72 -7.27
C PHE A 42 -4.88 1.73 -6.06
N SER A 43 -4.39 0.55 -5.66
CA SER A 43 -3.12 0.37 -4.95
C SER A 43 -2.08 -0.08 -5.96
N HIS A 44 -1.01 0.69 -6.07
CA HIS A 44 0.16 0.43 -6.90
C HIS A 44 0.89 -0.84 -6.44
N SER A 45 1.61 -1.47 -7.37
CA SER A 45 2.56 -2.54 -7.04
C SER A 45 3.97 -2.06 -7.33
N VAL A 46 4.80 -1.97 -6.29
CA VAL A 46 6.21 -1.58 -6.44
C VAL A 46 7.03 -2.80 -6.79
N VAL A 47 7.92 -2.70 -7.77
CA VAL A 47 8.67 -3.83 -8.32
C VAL A 47 10.16 -3.52 -8.27
N MET A 48 10.88 -4.31 -7.48
CA MET A 48 12.33 -4.22 -7.36
C MET A 48 13.00 -5.45 -7.99
N ARG A 49 14.00 -5.24 -8.86
CA ARG A 49 14.88 -6.31 -9.32
C ARG A 49 15.91 -6.66 -8.25
N GLY A 50 16.21 -7.94 -8.11
CA GLY A 50 17.39 -8.39 -7.37
C GLY A 50 17.75 -9.83 -7.70
N GLY A 51 19.03 -10.07 -8.02
CA GLY A 51 19.48 -11.34 -8.57
C GLY A 51 18.71 -11.71 -9.84
N ASP A 52 18.26 -12.96 -9.92
CA ASP A 52 17.52 -13.48 -11.08
C ASP A 52 16.00 -13.27 -11.00
N GLY A 53 15.51 -12.50 -10.03
CA GLY A 53 14.08 -12.36 -9.76
C GLY A 53 13.61 -10.94 -9.44
N LEU A 54 12.31 -10.85 -9.20
CA LEU A 54 11.62 -9.64 -8.77
C LEU A 54 11.10 -9.80 -7.35
N ALA A 55 11.15 -8.73 -6.56
CA ALA A 55 10.36 -8.56 -5.36
C ALA A 55 9.27 -7.54 -5.65
N CYS A 56 8.01 -7.94 -5.46
CA CYS A 56 6.86 -7.06 -5.61
C CYS A 56 6.32 -6.70 -4.23
N PHE A 57 6.02 -5.41 -4.01
CA PHE A 57 5.35 -4.92 -2.82
C PHE A 57 3.91 -4.62 -3.19
N ASP A 58 3.00 -5.35 -2.54
CA ASP A 58 1.58 -5.43 -2.84
C ASP A 58 1.23 -6.00 -4.23
N ALA A 59 0.03 -6.55 -4.33
CA ALA A 59 -0.52 -7.24 -5.50
C ALA A 59 -1.75 -6.53 -6.09
N SER A 60 -2.06 -5.32 -5.62
CA SER A 60 -3.28 -4.60 -5.94
C SER A 60 -4.57 -5.37 -5.57
N SER A 61 -5.71 -4.88 -6.04
CA SER A 61 -7.02 -5.48 -5.81
C SER A 61 -7.28 -6.71 -6.69
N ALA A 62 -8.29 -7.50 -6.33
CA ALA A 62 -8.77 -8.62 -7.15
C ALA A 62 -9.13 -8.20 -8.60
N GLY A 63 -9.70 -7.01 -8.76
CA GLY A 63 -10.14 -6.49 -10.05
C GLY A 63 -8.99 -6.02 -10.95
N SER A 64 -7.85 -5.64 -10.36
CA SER A 64 -6.71 -5.06 -11.07
C SER A 64 -5.46 -5.93 -11.09
N GLY A 65 -5.36 -6.98 -10.26
CA GLY A 65 -4.16 -7.82 -10.13
C GLY A 65 -3.66 -8.38 -11.46
N LYS A 66 -4.55 -8.83 -12.35
CA LYS A 66 -4.15 -9.30 -13.69
C LYS A 66 -3.54 -8.18 -14.54
N GLN A 67 -4.17 -7.00 -14.55
CA GLN A 67 -3.67 -5.85 -15.31
C GLN A 67 -2.29 -5.42 -14.79
N VAL A 68 -2.11 -5.46 -13.46
CA VAL A 68 -0.82 -5.16 -12.83
C VAL A 68 0.26 -6.14 -13.27
N VAL A 69 -0.04 -7.43 -13.28
CA VAL A 69 0.88 -8.45 -13.79
C VAL A 69 1.17 -8.24 -15.28
N ASP A 70 0.16 -8.03 -16.12
CA ASP A 70 0.34 -7.80 -17.55
C ASP A 70 1.27 -6.59 -17.81
N ALA A 71 1.05 -5.48 -17.10
CA ALA A 71 1.88 -4.27 -17.17
C ALA A 71 3.32 -4.53 -16.67
N LEU A 72 3.48 -5.19 -15.53
CA LEU A 72 4.77 -5.65 -15.01
C LEU A 72 5.55 -6.46 -16.09
N ARG A 73 4.85 -7.31 -16.84
CA ARG A 73 5.45 -8.15 -17.88
C ARG A 73 5.89 -7.40 -19.13
N THR A 74 5.46 -6.15 -19.32
CA THR A 74 6.04 -5.26 -20.33
C THR A 74 7.41 -4.72 -19.92
N TRP A 75 7.68 -4.63 -18.61
CA TRP A 75 8.96 -4.15 -18.07
C TRP A 75 9.95 -5.28 -17.77
N SER A 76 9.48 -6.45 -17.31
CA SER A 76 10.35 -7.58 -16.98
C SER A 76 9.72 -8.96 -17.14
N THR A 77 10.50 -9.88 -17.71
CA THR A 77 10.16 -11.31 -17.81
C THR A 77 10.71 -12.16 -16.67
N ALA A 78 11.53 -11.59 -15.77
CA ALA A 78 12.12 -12.30 -14.64
C ALA A 78 11.02 -12.84 -13.68
N PRO A 79 11.22 -14.02 -13.06
CA PRO A 79 10.26 -14.58 -12.12
C PRO A 79 10.03 -13.66 -10.92
N VAL A 80 8.78 -13.54 -10.47
CA VAL A 80 8.49 -12.90 -9.18
C VAL A 80 8.89 -13.89 -8.09
N SER A 81 9.96 -13.56 -7.39
CA SER A 81 10.55 -14.39 -6.34
C SER A 81 9.88 -14.15 -4.99
N HIS A 82 9.49 -12.89 -4.72
CA HIS A 82 8.90 -12.46 -3.47
C HIS A 82 7.68 -11.58 -3.74
N LEU A 83 6.65 -11.76 -2.93
CA LEU A 83 5.49 -10.88 -2.86
C LEU A 83 5.34 -10.42 -1.40
N VAL A 84 5.66 -9.15 -1.15
CA VAL A 84 5.62 -8.57 0.19
C VAL A 84 4.34 -7.79 0.35
N TYR A 85 3.51 -8.14 1.33
CA TYR A 85 2.32 -7.36 1.68
C TYR A 85 2.71 -6.26 2.65
N THR A 86 2.52 -5.00 2.26
CA THR A 86 2.71 -3.87 3.17
C THR A 86 1.69 -3.95 4.31
N HIS A 87 0.46 -4.35 4.01
CA HIS A 87 -0.57 -4.68 4.99
C HIS A 87 -1.70 -5.49 4.35
N GLY A 88 -2.57 -6.10 5.16
CA GLY A 88 -3.57 -7.05 4.68
C GLY A 88 -4.86 -6.45 4.11
N HIS A 89 -4.89 -5.20 3.64
CA HIS A 89 -6.06 -4.63 2.99
C HIS A 89 -6.35 -5.32 1.63
N ALA A 90 -7.64 -5.42 1.27
CA ALA A 90 -8.08 -6.21 0.11
C ALA A 90 -7.57 -5.67 -1.23
N ASP A 91 -7.35 -4.36 -1.32
CA ASP A 91 -6.74 -3.70 -2.45
C ASP A 91 -5.21 -3.80 -2.50
N HIS A 92 -4.57 -4.38 -1.49
CA HIS A 92 -3.13 -4.68 -1.49
C HIS A 92 -2.87 -6.15 -1.75
N VAL A 93 -3.66 -7.04 -1.15
CA VAL A 93 -3.41 -8.48 -1.19
C VAL A 93 -4.29 -9.21 -2.19
N GLY A 94 -5.45 -8.65 -2.56
CA GLY A 94 -6.51 -9.36 -3.28
C GLY A 94 -6.15 -9.77 -4.70
N GLY A 95 -5.19 -9.10 -5.34
CA GLY A 95 -4.69 -9.45 -6.67
C GLY A 95 -3.59 -10.52 -6.68
N SER A 96 -3.19 -11.04 -5.51
CA SER A 96 -2.08 -12.01 -5.39
C SER A 96 -2.29 -13.32 -6.15
N GLY A 97 -3.54 -13.73 -6.36
CA GLY A 97 -3.87 -14.88 -7.21
C GLY A 97 -3.34 -14.73 -8.65
N ALA A 98 -3.34 -13.51 -9.19
CA ALA A 98 -2.82 -13.23 -10.53
C ALA A 98 -1.29 -13.41 -10.61
N PHE A 99 -0.56 -13.03 -9.56
CA PHE A 99 0.90 -13.22 -9.47
C PHE A 99 1.27 -14.70 -9.38
N ILE A 100 0.51 -15.48 -8.61
CA ILE A 100 0.69 -16.95 -8.53
C ILE A 100 0.39 -17.60 -9.88
N ALA A 101 -0.70 -17.20 -10.54
CA ALA A 101 -1.08 -17.72 -11.84
C ALA A 101 -0.04 -17.42 -12.93
N ASP A 102 0.54 -16.22 -12.96
CA ASP A 102 1.62 -15.88 -13.88
C ASP A 102 2.90 -16.69 -13.62
N ALA A 103 3.27 -16.90 -12.36
CA ALA A 103 4.39 -17.77 -12.02
C ALA A 103 4.17 -19.20 -12.54
N ALA A 104 2.98 -19.76 -12.30
CA ALA A 104 2.61 -21.09 -12.79
C ALA A 104 2.63 -21.17 -14.33
N ALA A 105 2.06 -20.18 -15.02
CA ALA A 105 2.03 -20.11 -16.48
C ALA A 105 3.42 -20.03 -17.12
N ARG A 106 4.38 -19.45 -16.40
CA ARG A 106 5.79 -19.33 -16.82
C ARG A 106 6.66 -20.50 -16.39
N GLY A 107 6.12 -21.50 -15.69
CA GLY A 107 6.91 -22.59 -15.11
C GLY A 107 7.88 -22.13 -14.02
N ALA A 108 7.64 -20.96 -13.42
CA ALA A 108 8.44 -20.42 -12.35
C ALA A 108 7.95 -20.94 -10.98
N ARG A 109 8.80 -20.85 -9.96
CA ARG A 109 8.41 -21.13 -8.58
C ARG A 109 7.34 -20.12 -8.15
N ARG A 110 6.34 -20.57 -7.39
CA ARG A 110 5.38 -19.68 -6.72
C ARG A 110 6.16 -18.62 -5.89
N PRO A 111 5.80 -17.32 -5.97
CA PRO A 111 6.42 -16.29 -5.15
C PRO A 111 6.37 -16.64 -3.67
N HIS A 112 7.43 -16.34 -2.93
CA HIS A 112 7.43 -16.41 -1.48
C HIS A 112 6.69 -15.19 -0.91
N VAL A 113 5.57 -15.43 -0.24
CA VAL A 113 4.71 -14.35 0.27
C VAL A 113 5.16 -13.99 1.68
N VAL A 114 5.47 -12.72 1.92
CA VAL A 114 5.96 -12.21 3.22
C VAL A 114 5.03 -11.11 3.71
N GLY A 115 4.73 -11.07 5.00
CA GLY A 115 3.96 -9.98 5.59
C GLY A 115 4.03 -9.99 7.11
N HIS A 116 3.48 -8.97 7.75
CA HIS A 116 3.39 -8.96 9.21
C HIS A 116 2.44 -10.07 9.73
N ALA A 117 2.69 -10.61 10.93
CA ALA A 117 1.91 -11.73 11.51
C ALA A 117 0.40 -11.46 11.58
N LYS A 118 0.00 -10.21 11.83
CA LYS A 118 -1.42 -9.81 11.90
C LYS A 118 -2.11 -9.73 10.53
N VAL A 119 -1.40 -9.83 9.41
CA VAL A 119 -2.02 -9.96 8.08
C VAL A 119 -2.91 -11.20 8.03
N LEU A 120 -2.47 -12.32 8.60
CA LEU A 120 -3.26 -13.55 8.67
C LEU A 120 -4.55 -13.36 9.47
N ALA A 121 -4.45 -12.70 10.63
CA ALA A 121 -5.62 -12.40 11.46
C ALA A 121 -6.60 -11.45 10.74
N ARG A 122 -6.10 -10.47 9.99
CA ARG A 122 -6.92 -9.58 9.17
C ARG A 122 -7.63 -10.33 8.03
N MET A 123 -6.92 -11.19 7.32
CA MET A 123 -7.50 -12.04 6.27
C MET A 123 -8.61 -12.93 6.85
N GLN A 124 -8.38 -13.59 7.99
CA GLN A 124 -9.40 -14.38 8.66
C GLN A 124 -10.63 -13.54 9.02
N ARG A 125 -10.43 -12.34 9.57
CA ARG A 125 -11.54 -11.42 9.87
C ARG A 125 -12.33 -11.05 8.61
N TYR A 126 -11.67 -10.84 7.47
CA TYR A 126 -12.36 -10.58 6.21
C TYR A 126 -13.14 -11.79 5.69
N GLU A 127 -12.64 -13.00 5.90
CA GLU A 127 -13.39 -14.23 5.61
C GLU A 127 -14.64 -14.33 6.51
N ASP A 128 -14.47 -14.18 7.82
CA ASP A 128 -15.54 -14.29 8.82
C ASP A 128 -16.64 -13.22 8.64
N THR A 129 -16.24 -12.03 8.14
CA THR A 129 -17.13 -10.87 7.97
C THR A 129 -17.29 -10.45 6.51
N SER A 130 -17.14 -11.39 5.56
CA SER A 130 -17.14 -11.08 4.12
C SER A 130 -18.39 -10.32 3.67
N ASP A 131 -19.59 -10.85 3.94
CA ASP A 131 -20.86 -10.24 3.56
C ASP A 131 -21.02 -8.82 4.15
N TRP A 132 -20.57 -8.63 5.40
CA TRP A 132 -20.58 -7.33 6.05
C TRP A 132 -19.66 -6.33 5.34
N ASN A 133 -18.41 -6.71 5.07
CA ASN A 133 -17.44 -5.85 4.39
C ASN A 133 -17.91 -5.45 2.99
N VAL A 134 -18.55 -6.37 2.24
CA VAL A 134 -19.19 -6.06 0.95
C VAL A 134 -20.27 -4.99 1.11
N LEU A 135 -21.13 -5.10 2.12
CA LEU A 135 -22.21 -4.15 2.36
C LEU A 135 -21.69 -2.76 2.77
N ILE A 136 -20.72 -2.67 3.69
CA ILE A 136 -20.18 -1.38 4.12
C ILE A 136 -19.33 -0.71 3.03
N ASN A 137 -18.59 -1.47 2.21
CA ASN A 137 -17.88 -0.90 1.06
C ASN A 137 -18.86 -0.33 0.02
N ARG A 138 -19.99 -1.00 -0.23
CA ARG A 138 -21.05 -0.44 -1.09
C ARG A 138 -21.62 0.87 -0.55
N ARG A 139 -21.74 1.04 0.76
CA ARG A 139 -22.20 2.31 1.35
C ARG A 139 -21.15 3.41 1.22
N GLN A 140 -19.89 3.08 1.49
CA GLN A 140 -18.78 4.03 1.44
C GLN A 140 -18.46 4.48 0.00
N PHE A 141 -18.55 3.58 -0.98
CA PHE A 141 -18.11 3.83 -2.36
C PHE A 141 -19.25 3.81 -3.39
N GLY A 142 -20.46 3.39 -3.04
CA GLY A 142 -21.58 3.20 -4.00
C GLY A 142 -22.20 4.48 -4.57
N GLY A 143 -21.81 5.65 -4.09
CA GLY A 143 -22.13 6.94 -4.73
C GLY A 143 -21.13 7.34 -5.84
N ILE A 144 -20.01 6.64 -5.95
CA ILE A 144 -18.97 6.88 -6.94
C ILE A 144 -19.20 5.89 -8.09
N ARG A 145 -19.46 6.38 -9.30
CA ARG A 145 -19.33 5.56 -10.52
C ARG A 145 -17.84 5.25 -10.70
N SER A 146 -17.35 4.24 -10.01
CA SER A 146 -15.93 3.85 -10.01
C SER A 146 -15.82 2.34 -10.18
N GLU A 147 -14.78 1.95 -10.90
CA GLU A 147 -14.38 0.62 -11.35
C GLU A 147 -14.34 -0.48 -10.25
N MET A 148 -14.60 -0.15 -8.99
CA MET A 148 -14.99 -1.12 -7.94
C MET A 148 -16.35 -1.80 -8.23
N SER A 149 -17.16 -1.27 -9.13
CA SER A 149 -18.32 -1.95 -9.67
C SER A 149 -17.91 -2.91 -10.79
N ALA A 150 -17.37 -4.07 -10.42
CA ALA A 150 -17.40 -5.23 -11.31
C ALA A 150 -18.86 -5.46 -11.78
N PRO A 151 -19.09 -5.98 -13.01
CA PRO A 151 -20.44 -6.09 -13.55
C PRO A 151 -21.33 -6.91 -12.61
N MET A 152 -22.40 -6.27 -12.13
CA MET A 152 -23.57 -6.95 -11.57
C MET A 152 -24.19 -7.82 -12.66
N ASN A 153 -23.75 -9.07 -12.79
CA ASN A 153 -24.50 -10.13 -13.46
C ASN A 153 -23.96 -11.53 -13.09
N SER A 154 -24.12 -11.91 -11.82
CA SER A 154 -24.58 -13.26 -11.50
C SER A 154 -25.26 -13.23 -10.13
N MET A 155 -26.57 -13.53 -10.08
CA MET A 155 -27.31 -13.74 -8.83
C MET A 155 -26.89 -15.05 -8.11
N HIS A 156 -25.81 -15.70 -8.55
CA HIS A 156 -25.34 -17.00 -8.05
C HIS A 156 -23.95 -16.96 -7.41
N ASP A 157 -23.19 -15.86 -7.51
CA ASP A 157 -21.88 -15.73 -6.88
C ASP A 157 -21.88 -14.49 -5.98
N ARG A 158 -22.09 -14.69 -4.67
CA ARG A 158 -21.91 -13.62 -3.70
C ARG A 158 -20.42 -13.27 -3.67
N ALA A 159 -20.03 -12.23 -4.41
CA ALA A 159 -18.65 -11.78 -4.47
C ALA A 159 -18.08 -11.66 -3.05
N ARG A 160 -17.08 -12.50 -2.74
CA ARG A 160 -16.39 -12.45 -1.44
C ARG A 160 -15.62 -11.14 -1.35
N PHE A 161 -15.53 -10.58 -0.14
CA PHE A 161 -14.74 -9.37 0.08
C PHE A 161 -13.26 -9.60 -0.26
N LEU A 162 -12.74 -10.77 0.13
CA LEU A 162 -11.41 -11.23 -0.24
C LEU A 162 -11.54 -12.49 -1.12
N PRO A 163 -10.96 -12.50 -2.34
CA PRO A 163 -10.98 -13.67 -3.21
C PRO A 163 -10.35 -14.90 -2.56
N THR A 164 -10.85 -16.10 -2.89
CA THR A 164 -10.35 -17.37 -2.36
C THR A 164 -8.95 -17.73 -2.85
N ASP A 165 -8.52 -17.17 -3.98
CA ASP A 165 -7.18 -17.31 -4.55
C ASP A 165 -6.19 -16.25 -4.02
N THR A 166 -6.61 -15.43 -3.04
CA THR A 166 -5.69 -14.56 -2.31
C THR A 166 -4.67 -15.40 -1.55
N ALA A 167 -3.39 -15.19 -1.83
CA ALA A 167 -2.32 -15.92 -1.20
C ALA A 167 -2.13 -15.48 0.26
N LYS A 168 -2.08 -16.44 1.18
CA LYS A 168 -1.66 -16.20 2.57
C LYS A 168 -0.12 -16.03 2.62
N PRO A 169 0.42 -15.21 3.55
CA PRO A 169 1.85 -15.17 3.84
C PRO A 169 2.42 -16.56 4.12
N ASP A 170 3.56 -16.87 3.51
CA ASP A 170 4.37 -18.06 3.77
C ASP A 170 5.34 -17.83 4.95
N GLU A 171 5.79 -16.58 5.11
CA GLU A 171 6.62 -16.12 6.21
C GLU A 171 5.98 -14.89 6.86
N THR A 172 5.95 -14.89 8.18
CA THR A 172 5.48 -13.74 8.96
C THR A 172 6.49 -13.30 10.01
N PHE A 173 6.43 -12.02 10.36
CA PHE A 173 7.23 -11.43 11.43
C PHE A 173 6.39 -10.46 12.26
N ASP A 174 6.86 -10.15 13.48
CA ASP A 174 6.19 -9.22 14.39
C ASP A 174 6.80 -7.82 14.32
N ASP A 175 8.10 -7.64 14.59
CA ASP A 175 8.69 -6.30 14.67
C ASP A 175 9.52 -5.91 13.44
N ARG A 176 10.49 -6.75 13.07
CA ARG A 176 11.39 -6.49 11.93
C ARG A 176 11.82 -7.79 11.28
N LEU A 177 11.95 -7.77 9.95
CA LEU A 177 12.50 -8.87 9.17
C LEU A 177 13.44 -8.32 8.09
N ASP A 178 14.63 -8.90 7.97
CA ASP A 178 15.54 -8.61 6.87
C ASP A 178 15.38 -9.67 5.79
N VAL A 179 14.86 -9.27 4.62
CA VAL A 179 14.66 -10.13 3.47
C VAL A 179 15.76 -9.86 2.45
N ARG A 180 16.41 -10.92 1.96
CA ARG A 180 17.47 -10.80 0.96
C ARG A 180 16.92 -11.02 -0.45
N ILE A 181 16.99 -9.99 -1.29
CA ILE A 181 16.54 -10.01 -2.67
C ILE A 181 17.76 -9.85 -3.57
N GLY A 182 18.32 -10.97 -4.03
CA GLY A 182 19.63 -11.00 -4.70
C GLY A 182 20.76 -10.66 -3.73
N ASP A 183 21.52 -9.61 -4.05
CA ASP A 183 22.57 -9.04 -3.19
C ASP A 183 22.04 -7.94 -2.25
N GLN A 184 20.84 -7.42 -2.49
CA GLN A 184 20.25 -6.35 -1.69
C GLN A 184 19.57 -6.91 -0.43
N VAL A 185 19.74 -6.20 0.69
CA VAL A 185 18.97 -6.44 1.92
C VAL A 185 17.83 -5.42 2.00
N VAL A 186 16.60 -5.94 2.06
CA VAL A 186 15.39 -5.16 2.31
C VAL A 186 14.99 -5.36 3.77
N GLN A 187 14.95 -4.28 4.54
CA GLN A 187 14.50 -4.30 5.92
C GLN A 187 13.02 -3.99 5.97
N LEU A 188 12.21 -4.94 6.44
CA LEU A 188 10.78 -4.76 6.69
C LEU A 188 10.60 -4.37 8.16
N HIS A 189 9.99 -3.21 8.40
CA HIS A 189 9.75 -2.68 9.74
C HIS A 189 8.25 -2.59 9.99
N HIS A 190 7.78 -3.27 11.02
CA HIS A 190 6.40 -3.13 11.47
C HIS A 190 6.19 -1.78 12.16
N ALA A 191 5.07 -1.13 11.84
CA ALA A 191 4.52 -0.06 12.65
C ALA A 191 3.00 -0.05 12.51
N ARG A 192 2.29 0.58 13.43
CA ARG A 192 0.84 0.75 13.33
C ARG A 192 0.54 2.07 12.61
N GLY A 193 -0.47 2.07 11.75
CA GLY A 193 -0.92 3.28 11.07
C GLY A 193 -2.33 3.11 10.51
N GLU A 194 -2.44 3.06 9.18
CA GLU A 194 -3.66 2.67 8.43
C GLU A 194 -4.27 1.39 9.01
N THR A 195 -3.42 0.43 9.39
CA THR A 195 -3.81 -0.82 10.05
C THR A 195 -2.86 -1.19 11.19
N ASP A 196 -3.22 -2.23 11.94
CA ASP A 196 -2.40 -2.81 13.02
C ASP A 196 -1.35 -3.80 12.52
N ASP A 197 -1.37 -4.14 11.24
CA ASP A 197 -0.53 -5.12 10.56
C ASP A 197 0.39 -4.49 9.50
N HIS A 198 0.56 -3.18 9.55
CA HIS A 198 1.29 -2.43 8.54
C HIS A 198 2.81 -2.57 8.67
N LEU A 199 3.51 -2.58 7.55
CA LEU A 199 4.97 -2.45 7.49
C LEU A 199 5.38 -1.39 6.47
N TRP A 200 6.59 -0.88 6.64
CA TRP A 200 7.33 -0.16 5.61
C TRP A 200 8.65 -0.87 5.33
N ALA A 201 9.08 -0.85 4.08
CA ALA A 201 10.30 -1.48 3.63
C ALA A 201 11.40 -0.44 3.39
N TRP A 202 12.63 -0.77 3.77
CA TRP A 202 13.80 0.08 3.63
C TRP A 202 14.94 -0.66 2.95
N VAL A 203 15.52 -0.06 1.92
CA VAL A 203 16.68 -0.58 1.20
C VAL A 203 17.87 0.34 1.48
N PRO A 204 18.70 0.07 2.50
CA PRO A 204 19.70 1.03 2.99
C PRO A 204 20.71 1.45 1.93
N GLU A 205 21.19 0.50 1.12
CA GLU A 205 22.21 0.74 0.09
C GLU A 205 21.73 1.70 -0.99
N LYS A 206 20.43 1.64 -1.31
CA LYS A 206 19.78 2.46 -2.34
C LYS A 206 19.07 3.69 -1.79
N LYS A 207 18.86 3.72 -0.47
CA LYS A 207 18.00 4.69 0.21
C LYS A 207 16.59 4.78 -0.35
N TRP A 208 16.06 3.63 -0.79
CA TRP A 208 14.68 3.49 -1.24
C TRP A 208 13.79 3.07 -0.08
N MET A 209 12.58 3.63 -0.02
CA MET A 209 11.59 3.31 0.99
C MET A 209 10.23 3.02 0.34
N PHE A 210 9.60 1.91 0.74
CA PHE A 210 8.26 1.54 0.27
C PHE A 210 7.31 1.57 1.46
N THR A 211 6.32 2.46 1.42
CA THR A 211 5.59 2.87 2.63
C THR A 211 4.20 2.33 2.75
N GLY A 212 3.73 1.48 1.82
CA GLY A 212 2.33 1.08 1.79
C GLY A 212 1.43 2.32 1.87
N ASP A 213 0.49 2.28 2.81
CA ASP A 213 -0.48 3.34 3.06
C ASP A 213 -0.03 4.36 4.11
N PHE A 214 1.21 4.32 4.59
CA PHE A 214 1.69 5.36 5.50
C PHE A 214 1.66 6.74 4.83
N VAL A 215 1.69 6.78 3.49
CA VAL A 215 1.50 7.96 2.63
C VAL A 215 0.53 7.60 1.52
N ILE A 216 -0.56 8.38 1.35
CA ILE A 216 -1.60 8.13 0.32
C ILE A 216 -2.00 9.39 -0.48
N TRP A 217 -1.20 10.47 -0.38
CA TRP A 217 -1.48 11.78 -1.02
C TRP A 217 -2.86 12.39 -0.71
N ASN A 218 -3.44 11.98 0.41
CA ASN A 218 -4.65 12.52 1.01
C ASN A 218 -4.43 12.66 2.51
N PHE A 219 -5.30 13.43 3.18
CA PHE A 219 -5.28 13.46 4.64
C PHE A 219 -5.56 12.05 5.20
N PRO A 220 -4.71 11.51 6.09
CA PRO A 220 -4.91 10.16 6.62
C PRO A 220 -6.25 10.06 7.33
N ASN A 221 -7.06 9.09 6.92
CA ASN A 221 -8.30 8.79 7.62
C ASN A 221 -7.93 8.06 8.92
N ALA A 222 -8.21 8.64 10.09
CA ALA A 222 -7.91 8.06 11.41
C ALA A 222 -8.97 7.06 11.89
N GLY A 223 -10.05 6.87 11.13
CA GLY A 223 -11.15 5.97 11.44
C GLY A 223 -12.45 6.47 10.84
N ASN A 224 -13.39 5.56 10.61
CA ASN A 224 -14.79 5.92 10.37
C ASN A 224 -15.71 4.98 11.14
N PRO A 225 -16.96 5.39 11.45
CA PRO A 225 -17.85 4.62 12.32
C PRO A 225 -18.20 3.21 11.82
N GLN A 226 -17.93 2.88 10.55
CA GLN A 226 -18.25 1.58 9.95
C GLN A 226 -17.04 0.67 9.78
N LYS A 227 -15.82 1.17 10.03
CA LYS A 227 -14.57 0.43 9.89
C LYS A 227 -13.79 0.43 11.20
N VAL A 228 -12.74 -0.38 11.24
CA VAL A 228 -11.85 -0.44 12.41
C VAL A 228 -11.19 0.91 12.65
N GLN A 229 -11.09 1.30 13.92
CA GLN A 229 -10.32 2.46 14.33
C GLN A 229 -8.85 2.29 13.94
N ARG A 230 -8.21 3.38 13.52
CA ARG A 230 -6.81 3.39 13.07
C ARG A 230 -5.93 4.07 14.11
N TYR A 231 -4.62 4.09 13.85
CA TYR A 231 -3.62 4.39 14.87
C TYR A 231 -2.94 5.72 14.62
N ALA A 232 -3.67 6.83 14.77
CA ALA A 232 -3.18 8.16 14.38
C ALA A 232 -1.84 8.55 15.03
N LEU A 233 -1.69 8.32 16.34
CA LEU A 233 -0.45 8.66 17.04
C LEU A 233 0.71 7.73 16.64
N GLU A 234 0.48 6.42 16.61
CA GLU A 234 1.51 5.47 16.18
C GLU A 234 1.90 5.66 14.71
N TRP A 235 0.96 6.09 13.86
CA TRP A 235 1.21 6.45 12.47
C TRP A 235 2.18 7.63 12.41
N ALA A 236 1.95 8.68 13.20
CA ALA A 236 2.88 9.81 13.27
C ALA A 236 4.28 9.36 13.70
N HIS A 237 4.39 8.50 14.73
CA HIS A 237 5.67 7.95 15.15
C HIS A 237 6.36 7.13 14.05
N ALA A 238 5.61 6.35 13.26
CA ALA A 238 6.14 5.61 12.12
C ALA A 238 6.73 6.57 11.07
N LEU A 239 6.03 7.65 10.74
CA LEU A 239 6.50 8.67 9.80
C LEU A 239 7.77 9.36 10.31
N ARG A 240 7.86 9.67 11.61
CA ARG A 240 9.10 10.18 12.22
C ARG A 240 10.26 9.18 12.12
N ALA A 241 10.00 7.90 12.33
CA ALA A 241 11.01 6.85 12.17
C ALA A 241 11.48 6.72 10.72
N MET A 242 10.58 6.85 9.74
CA MET A 242 10.90 6.87 8.31
C MET A 242 11.79 8.07 7.95
N ILE A 243 11.48 9.27 8.46
CA ILE A 243 12.32 10.46 8.27
C ILE A 243 13.75 10.21 8.78
N ALA A 244 13.89 9.57 9.94
CA ALA A 244 15.18 9.29 10.56
C ALA A 244 16.09 8.38 9.72
N GLN A 245 15.53 7.51 8.88
CA GLN A 245 16.32 6.70 7.92
C GLN A 245 16.95 7.53 6.80
N GLY A 246 16.39 8.71 6.53
CA GLY A 246 16.86 9.61 5.48
C GLY A 246 16.71 9.04 4.06
N PRO A 247 15.51 8.60 3.64
CA PRO A 247 15.26 8.12 2.28
C PRO A 247 15.56 9.18 1.23
N GLU A 248 15.99 8.75 0.05
CA GLU A 248 16.19 9.61 -1.13
C GLU A 248 15.13 9.35 -2.21
N LEU A 249 14.45 8.20 -2.14
CA LEU A 249 13.27 7.87 -2.93
C LEU A 249 12.26 7.14 -2.04
N LEU A 250 11.03 7.64 -2.00
CA LEU A 250 9.89 7.07 -1.28
C LEU A 250 8.81 6.69 -2.28
N VAL A 251 8.32 5.45 -2.23
CA VAL A 251 7.27 4.94 -3.12
C VAL A 251 6.10 4.43 -2.27
N PRO A 252 4.96 5.13 -2.26
CA PRO A 252 3.77 4.67 -1.55
C PRO A 252 2.99 3.62 -2.37
N ALA A 253 2.04 2.94 -1.72
CA ALA A 253 1.08 2.09 -2.40
C ALA A 253 -0.07 2.90 -3.04
N HIS A 254 -0.35 4.10 -2.54
CA HIS A 254 -1.26 5.05 -3.19
C HIS A 254 -0.59 6.40 -3.43
N GLY A 255 -0.85 6.98 -4.60
CA GLY A 255 -0.33 8.29 -4.95
C GLY A 255 1.05 8.26 -5.58
N LEU A 256 1.70 9.42 -5.65
CA LEU A 256 2.95 9.56 -6.40
C LEU A 256 4.19 9.19 -5.57
N PRO A 257 5.23 8.61 -6.20
CA PRO A 257 6.55 8.50 -5.59
C PRO A 257 7.16 9.90 -5.35
N ILE A 258 8.04 10.02 -4.35
CA ILE A 258 8.67 11.27 -3.96
C ILE A 258 10.19 11.08 -3.97
N ARG A 259 10.91 11.93 -4.70
CA ARG A 259 12.38 11.96 -4.67
C ARG A 259 12.92 13.15 -3.88
N GLY A 260 14.11 12.95 -3.29
CA GLY A 260 14.87 13.97 -2.59
C GLY A 260 14.59 13.98 -1.08
N LYS A 261 15.65 13.75 -0.30
CA LYS A 261 15.60 13.63 1.17
C LYS A 261 14.86 14.77 1.87
N LYS A 262 15.10 16.02 1.47
CA LYS A 262 14.44 17.19 2.08
C LYS A 262 12.94 17.20 1.79
N ARG A 263 12.55 16.87 0.56
CA ARG A 263 11.14 16.83 0.14
C ARG A 263 10.38 15.73 0.86
N ILE A 264 10.96 14.53 0.92
CA ILE A 264 10.40 13.41 1.66
C ILE A 264 10.24 13.76 3.14
N ALA A 265 11.28 14.34 3.77
CA ALA A 265 11.21 14.73 5.17
C ALA A 265 10.12 15.79 5.45
N SER A 266 9.90 16.72 4.53
CA SER A 266 8.80 17.71 4.64
C SER A 266 7.45 17.01 4.59
N VAL A 267 7.18 16.22 3.55
CA VAL A 267 5.88 15.56 3.37
C VAL A 267 5.55 14.64 4.54
N LEU A 268 6.49 13.78 4.95
CA LEU A 268 6.29 12.91 6.11
C LEU A 268 6.11 13.71 7.40
N GLY A 269 6.84 14.83 7.52
CA GLY A 269 6.79 15.71 8.69
C GLY A 269 5.46 16.44 8.82
N ASP A 270 4.87 16.87 7.70
CA ASP A 270 3.58 17.54 7.65
C ASP A 270 2.45 16.57 8.03
N ILE A 271 2.48 15.34 7.49
CA ILE A 271 1.51 14.29 7.85
C ILE A 271 1.63 13.93 9.33
N ALA A 272 2.86 13.69 9.82
CA ALA A 272 3.10 13.36 11.22
C ALA A 272 2.62 14.48 12.16
N GLY A 273 2.96 15.73 11.84
CA GLY A 273 2.55 16.90 12.63
C GLY A 273 1.04 17.07 12.66
N ALA A 274 0.35 16.86 11.54
CA ALA A 274 -1.11 16.92 11.48
C ALA A 274 -1.77 15.86 12.36
N LEU A 275 -1.27 14.62 12.34
CA LEU A 275 -1.78 13.53 13.17
C LEU A 275 -1.49 13.75 14.67
N GLU A 276 -0.29 14.19 15.01
CA GLU A 276 0.09 14.58 16.39
C GLU A 276 -0.84 15.68 16.90
N ALA A 277 -1.05 16.73 16.11
CA ALA A 277 -1.92 17.85 16.47
C ALA A 277 -3.39 17.44 16.61
N LEU A 278 -3.88 16.55 15.73
CA LEU A 278 -5.25 16.02 15.81
C LEU A 278 -5.45 15.25 17.12
N VAL A 279 -4.53 14.34 17.45
CA VAL A 279 -4.60 13.55 18.69
C VAL A 279 -4.52 14.45 19.91
N GLN A 280 -3.60 15.42 19.92
CA GLN A 280 -3.44 16.33 21.05
C GLN A 280 -4.70 17.17 21.32
N GLN A 281 -5.29 17.76 20.27
CA GLN A 281 -6.52 18.57 20.41
C GLN A 281 -7.70 17.74 20.91
N VAL A 282 -7.88 16.53 20.37
CA VAL A 282 -8.94 15.61 20.83
C VAL A 282 -8.75 15.26 22.32
N LEU A 283 -7.52 14.96 22.74
CA LEU A 283 -7.23 14.65 24.15
C LEU A 283 -7.48 15.86 25.07
N GLU A 284 -7.13 17.07 24.64
CA GLU A 284 -7.40 18.30 25.40
C GLU A 284 -8.91 18.50 25.62
N MET A 285 -9.71 18.33 24.57
CA MET A 285 -11.18 18.45 24.65
C MET A 285 -11.79 17.34 25.52
N MET A 286 -11.34 16.09 25.37
CA MET A 286 -11.78 14.98 26.23
C MET A 286 -11.48 15.27 27.70
N ASN A 287 -10.28 15.78 28.02
CA ASN A 287 -9.89 16.12 29.38
C ASN A 287 -10.64 17.34 29.93
N ALA A 288 -11.15 18.22 29.06
CA ALA A 288 -12.05 19.32 29.42
C ALA A 288 -13.50 18.87 29.67
N GLY A 289 -13.83 17.59 29.41
CA GLY A 289 -15.17 17.04 29.60
C GLY A 289 -16.11 17.26 28.41
N GLU A 290 -15.58 17.59 27.23
CA GLU A 290 -16.37 17.78 26.01
C GLU A 290 -17.03 16.47 25.54
N THR A 291 -18.16 16.60 24.85
CA THR A 291 -18.88 15.46 24.28
C THR A 291 -18.32 15.06 22.92
N LEU A 292 -18.64 13.84 22.45
CA LEU A 292 -18.23 13.38 21.11
C LEU A 292 -18.72 14.30 19.99
N ASP A 293 -19.91 14.89 20.10
CA ASP A 293 -20.44 15.81 19.07
C ASP A 293 -19.75 17.18 19.10
N SER A 294 -19.06 17.51 20.20
CA SER A 294 -18.33 18.75 20.39
C SER A 294 -16.89 18.66 19.89
N ILE A 295 -16.30 17.45 19.92
CA ILE A 295 -14.96 17.10 19.45
C ILE A 295 -14.97 16.88 17.93
#